data_AF-A0AAW2TFR6-F1
#
_entry.id   AF-A0AAW2TFR6-F1
#
_cell.length_a   1.000
_cell.length_b   1.000
_cell.length_c   1.000
_cell.angle_alpha   90.00
_cell.angle_beta   90.00
_cell.angle_gamma   90.00
#
_symmetry.space_group_name_H-M   'P 1'
#
loop_
_entity.id
_entity.type
_entity.pdbx_description
1 polymer ?
#
loop_
_entity_poly.entity_id
_entity_poly.type
_entity_poly.pdbx_seq_one_letter_code
_entity_poly.pdbx_strand_id
1 'polypeptide(L)'
;MKIWLTMKGLLIVIQVTRPEPTDINPRTVEIEQWTEKDQIGRGAILLVLSDTLFDVYCSDSNTAKSLWDELDRKYNTEEQGLEKYSVSKFMQYQMVQDRSVAEQIHEIINLEHALADAEMKLPEKFLVMSIVDNYPNLGKILA
;
A
#
# COMPACT_ATOMS: atom_id res chain seq x y z
N MET A 1 0.59 4.94 1.61
CA MET A 1 1.33 4.17 2.64
C MET A 1 1.74 4.95 3.91
N LYS A 2 1.55 6.29 3.98
CA LYS A 2 1.98 7.16 5.10
C LYS A 2 1.41 6.83 6.50
N ILE A 3 0.21 6.27 6.61
CA ILE A 3 -0.44 5.94 7.89
C ILE A 3 0.37 4.90 8.70
N TRP A 4 1.01 3.95 8.01
CA TRP A 4 1.79 2.89 8.66
C TRP A 4 3.06 3.44 9.33
N LEU A 5 3.75 4.39 8.68
CA LEU A 5 4.93 5.06 9.25
C LEU A 5 4.59 5.90 10.47
N THR A 6 3.43 6.56 10.46
CA THR A 6 2.93 7.32 11.61
C THR A 6 2.65 6.40 12.80
N MET A 7 2.05 5.21 12.57
CA MET A 7 1.82 4.20 13.62
C MET A 7 3.11 3.65 14.24
N LYS A 8 4.22 3.60 13.49
CA LYS A 8 5.52 3.11 13.97
C LYS A 8 6.42 4.21 14.55
N GLY A 9 5.98 5.48 14.55
CA GLY A 9 6.79 6.62 15.00
C GLY A 9 7.97 6.97 14.08
N LEU A 10 8.05 6.32 12.91
CA LEU A 10 9.15 6.48 11.95
C LEU A 10 8.98 7.70 11.05
N LEU A 11 7.80 8.32 11.05
CA LEU A 11 7.50 9.52 10.28
C LEU A 11 8.48 10.67 10.57
N ILE A 12 8.94 10.78 11.83
CA ILE A 12 9.88 11.82 12.24
C ILE A 12 11.24 11.62 11.56
N VAL A 13 11.71 10.38 11.41
CA VAL A 13 13.03 10.08 10.83
C VAL A 13 13.08 10.46 9.35
N ILE A 14 12.03 10.19 8.59
CA ILE A 14 11.98 10.50 7.14
C ILE A 14 11.74 11.99 6.84
N GLN A 15 11.32 12.78 7.83
CA GLN A 15 11.04 14.21 7.66
C GLN A 15 12.16 15.13 8.16
N VAL A 16 13.04 14.66 9.06
CA VAL A 16 14.12 15.48 9.60
C VAL A 16 15.28 15.54 8.60
N THR A 17 15.56 16.75 8.10
CA THR A 17 16.71 17.03 7.24
C THR A 17 18.00 16.94 8.04
N ARG A 18 19.04 16.33 7.46
CA ARG A 18 20.38 16.26 8.04
C ARG A 18 20.89 17.68 8.36
N PRO A 19 21.42 17.93 9.57
CA PRO A 19 22.08 19.18 9.89
C PRO A 19 23.38 19.35 9.08
N GLU A 20 23.55 20.50 8.43
CA GLU A 20 24.79 20.81 7.71
C GLU A 20 25.81 21.45 8.66
N PRO A 21 27.06 20.97 8.73
CA PRO A 21 28.10 21.64 9.51
C PRO A 21 28.45 22.99 8.88
N THR A 22 28.78 23.97 9.71
CA THR A 22 29.34 25.27 9.28
C THR A 22 30.67 25.50 9.97
N ASP A 23 31.57 26.29 9.38
CA ASP A 23 32.90 26.59 9.94
C ASP A 23 32.84 27.15 11.38
N ILE A 24 31.71 27.75 11.75
CA ILE A 24 31.48 28.41 13.04
C ILE A 24 30.74 27.50 14.04
N ASN A 25 29.97 26.54 13.54
CA ASN A 25 29.26 25.55 14.35
C ASN A 25 29.28 24.19 13.63
N PRO A 26 30.13 23.25 14.09
CA PRO A 26 30.26 21.95 13.44
C PRO A 26 29.04 21.05 13.66
N ARG A 27 28.12 21.40 14.58
CA ARG A 27 26.87 20.65 14.87
C ARG A 27 27.07 19.15 15.07
N THR A 28 28.25 18.74 15.55
CA THR A 28 28.68 17.33 15.61
C THR A 28 27.71 16.44 16.37
N VAL A 29 27.25 16.90 17.54
CA VAL A 29 26.27 16.18 18.38
C VAL A 29 24.92 16.02 17.68
N GLU A 30 24.44 17.05 16.98
CA GLU A 30 23.17 17.00 16.23
C GLU A 30 23.27 16.06 15.02
N ILE A 31 24.43 16.05 14.35
CA ILE A 31 24.71 15.15 13.23
C ILE A 31 24.77 13.70 13.71
N GLU A 32 25.46 13.41 14.81
CA GLU A 32 25.52 12.06 15.40
C GLU A 32 24.12 11.56 15.80
N GLN A 33 23.34 12.40 16.49
CA GLN A 33 21.96 12.06 16.86
C GLN A 33 21.05 11.86 15.64
N TRP A 34 21.27 12.62 14.57
CA TRP A 34 20.54 12.42 13.31
C TRP A 34 20.94 11.11 12.65
N THR A 35 22.24 10.79 12.58
CA THR A 35 22.76 9.56 11.98
C THR A 35 22.25 8.32 12.72
N GLU A 36 22.22 8.33 14.06
CA GLU A 36 21.67 7.23 14.85
C GLU A 36 20.18 7.01 14.51
N LYS A 37 19.40 8.09 14.47
CA LYS A 37 17.97 8.02 14.12
C LYS A 37 17.75 7.54 12.68
N ASP A 38 18.54 8.01 11.73
CA ASP A 38 18.48 7.58 10.32
C ASP A 38 18.80 6.09 10.18
N GLN A 39 19.82 5.58 10.87
CA GLN A 39 20.15 4.15 10.88
C GLN A 39 19.02 3.30 11.47
N ILE A 40 18.42 3.73 12.59
CA ILE A 40 17.27 3.04 13.20
C ILE A 40 16.09 3.04 12.23
N GLY A 41 15.76 4.19 11.62
CA GLY A 41 14.66 4.30 10.67
C GLY A 41 14.87 3.42 9.44
N ARG A 42 16.09 3.40 8.89
CA ARG A 42 16.46 2.54 7.77
C ARG A 42 16.30 1.07 8.14
N GLY A 43 16.83 0.65 9.29
CA GLY A 43 16.69 -0.73 9.77
C GLY A 43 15.22 -1.15 9.91
N ALA A 44 14.38 -0.27 10.43
CA ALA A 44 12.95 -0.53 10.57
C ALA A 44 12.22 -0.65 9.22
N ILE A 45 12.61 0.14 8.21
CA ILE A 45 12.08 0.02 6.84
C ILE A 45 12.52 -1.31 6.22
N LEU A 46 13.80 -1.69 6.36
CA LEU A 46 14.32 -2.93 5.80
C LEU A 46 13.66 -4.18 6.42
N LEU A 47 13.43 -4.18 7.74
CA LEU A 47 12.81 -5.30 8.46
C LEU A 47 11.38 -5.63 8.03
N VAL A 48 10.69 -4.70 7.35
CA VAL A 48 9.32 -4.94 6.87
C VAL A 48 9.25 -5.30 5.39
N LEU A 49 10.38 -5.28 4.69
CA LEU A 49 10.47 -5.75 3.32
C LEU A 49 10.41 -7.29 3.28
N SER A 50 9.92 -7.83 2.17
CA SER A 50 10.11 -9.26 1.88
C SER A 50 11.59 -9.55 1.63
N ASP A 51 12.02 -10.81 1.82
CA ASP A 51 13.41 -11.22 1.61
C ASP A 51 13.97 -10.76 0.25
N THR A 52 13.17 -10.87 -0.82
CA THR A 52 13.55 -10.42 -2.16
C THR A 52 13.78 -8.91 -2.27
N LEU A 53 12.95 -8.11 -1.59
CA LEU A 53 13.10 -6.65 -1.58
C LEU A 53 14.23 -6.23 -0.63
N PHE A 54 14.41 -6.93 0.48
CA PHE A 54 15.51 -6.73 1.39
C PHE A 54 16.85 -6.87 0.65
N ASP A 55 17.06 -7.96 -0.10
CA ASP A 55 18.30 -8.20 -0.84
C ASP A 55 18.63 -7.10 -1.86
N VAL A 56 17.60 -6.48 -2.45
CA VAL A 56 17.77 -5.37 -3.41
C VAL A 56 18.15 -4.08 -2.67
N TYR A 57 17.50 -3.79 -1.55
CA TYR A 57 17.59 -2.49 -0.87
C TYR A 57 18.54 -2.48 0.34
N CYS A 58 19.10 -3.62 0.74
CA CYS A 58 20.03 -3.73 1.86
C CYS A 58 21.42 -3.16 1.54
N SER A 59 21.75 -2.96 0.26
CA SER A 59 23.02 -2.35 -0.14
C SER A 59 23.14 -0.89 0.34
N ASP A 60 24.34 -0.52 0.78
CA ASP A 60 24.56 0.71 1.53
C ASP A 60 24.90 1.91 0.63
N SER A 61 23.97 2.87 0.59
CA SER A 61 24.23 4.31 0.33
C SER A 61 23.00 5.20 0.56
N ASN A 62 21.80 4.61 0.72
CA ASN A 62 20.56 5.35 0.92
C ASN A 62 20.31 5.70 2.41
N THR A 63 19.94 6.95 2.66
CA THR A 63 19.33 7.36 3.94
C THR A 63 17.96 6.70 4.11
N ALA A 64 17.42 6.65 5.33
CA ALA A 64 16.06 6.16 5.56
C ALA A 64 15.03 6.92 4.72
N LYS A 65 15.22 8.22 4.54
CA LYS A 65 14.38 9.07 3.69
C LYS A 65 14.49 8.67 2.22
N SER A 66 15.71 8.56 1.68
CA SER A 66 15.92 8.20 0.27
C SER A 66 15.37 6.81 -0.06
N LEU A 67 15.60 5.85 0.85
CA LEU A 67 15.02 4.51 0.73
C LEU A 67 13.49 4.57 0.74
N TRP A 68 12.90 5.31 1.67
CA TRP A 68 11.45 5.48 1.73
C TRP A 68 10.89 6.15 0.46
N ASP A 69 11.50 7.25 0.01
CA ASP A 69 11.04 7.99 -1.17
C ASP A 69 11.14 7.12 -2.44
N GLU A 70 12.16 6.26 -2.55
CA GLU A 70 12.27 5.30 -3.65
C GLU A 70 11.19 4.22 -3.59
N LEU A 71 10.94 3.66 -2.40
CA LEU A 71 9.87 2.68 -2.19
C LEU A 71 8.49 3.31 -2.45
N ASP A 72 8.23 4.52 -1.98
CA ASP A 72 6.97 5.23 -2.20
C ASP A 72 6.81 5.59 -3.68
N ARG A 73 7.87 6.05 -4.37
CA ARG A 73 7.80 6.33 -5.81
C ARG A 73 7.52 5.07 -6.63
N LYS A 74 8.13 3.95 -6.27
CA LYS A 74 8.04 2.69 -7.05
C LYS A 74 6.79 1.88 -6.73
N TYR A 75 6.30 1.96 -5.50
CA TYR A 75 5.22 1.14 -4.96
C TYR A 75 4.08 1.95 -4.34
N ASN A 76 3.97 3.25 -4.59
CA ASN A 76 2.83 4.05 -4.16
C ASN A 76 2.46 5.03 -5.28
N THR A 77 2.22 4.47 -6.48
CA THR A 77 1.69 5.20 -7.64
C THR A 77 0.20 5.50 -7.46
N GLU A 78 -0.32 6.52 -8.16
CA GLU A 78 -1.77 6.79 -8.19
C GLU A 78 -2.59 5.58 -8.66
N GLU A 79 -1.97 4.78 -9.54
CA GLU A 79 -2.47 3.48 -10.01
C GLU A 79 -2.70 2.51 -8.83
N GLN A 80 -1.79 2.40 -7.87
CA GLN A 80 -2.02 1.61 -6.65
C GLN A 80 -3.15 2.16 -5.76
N GLY A 81 -3.40 3.47 -5.80
CA GLY A 81 -4.55 4.08 -5.14
C GLY A 81 -5.87 3.61 -5.76
N LEU A 82 -5.92 3.57 -7.10
CA LEU A 82 -7.04 3.04 -7.88
C LEU A 82 -7.19 1.52 -7.68
N GLU A 83 -6.09 0.77 -7.68
CA GLU A 83 -6.06 -0.67 -7.40
C GLU A 83 -6.62 -0.99 -6.02
N LYS A 84 -6.10 -0.32 -4.98
CA LYS A 84 -6.57 -0.52 -3.60
C LYS A 84 -8.04 -0.15 -3.47
N TYR A 85 -8.48 0.91 -4.15
CA TYR A 85 -9.88 1.27 -4.20
C TYR A 85 -10.73 0.18 -4.88
N SER A 86 -10.30 -0.32 -6.04
CA SER A 86 -10.97 -1.41 -6.78
C SER A 86 -11.05 -2.70 -5.97
N VAL A 87 -9.96 -3.11 -5.31
CA VAL A 87 -9.94 -4.29 -4.41
C VAL A 87 -10.91 -4.09 -3.25
N SER A 88 -10.84 -2.94 -2.57
CA SER A 88 -11.72 -2.64 -1.43
C SER A 88 -13.18 -2.61 -1.85
N LYS A 89 -13.48 -2.03 -3.02
CA LYS A 89 -14.84 -1.91 -3.55
C LYS A 89 -15.39 -3.26 -4.00
N PHE A 90 -14.58 -4.11 -4.62
CA PHE A 90 -14.96 -5.48 -4.97
C PHE A 90 -15.30 -6.29 -3.71
N MET A 91 -14.43 -6.26 -2.70
CA MET A 91 -14.62 -7.03 -1.45
C MET A 91 -15.83 -6.56 -0.62
N GLN A 92 -16.16 -5.27 -0.68
CA GLN A 92 -17.30 -4.69 0.04
C GLN A 92 -18.58 -4.63 -0.79
N TYR A 93 -18.51 -5.04 -2.07
CA TYR A 93 -19.69 -5.01 -2.93
C TYR A 93 -20.74 -5.96 -2.36
N GLN A 94 -21.98 -5.50 -2.32
CA GLN A 94 -23.15 -6.27 -1.92
C GLN A 94 -24.29 -5.87 -2.86
N MET A 95 -24.98 -6.83 -3.46
CA MET A 95 -26.12 -6.51 -4.31
C MET A 95 -27.32 -6.10 -3.44
N VAL A 96 -28.07 -5.11 -3.93
CA VAL A 96 -29.28 -4.58 -3.29
C VAL A 96 -30.52 -4.92 -4.13
N GLN A 97 -31.66 -5.09 -3.47
CA GLN A 97 -32.91 -5.57 -4.09
C GLN A 97 -33.63 -4.53 -4.96
N ASP A 98 -33.33 -3.25 -4.74
CA ASP A 98 -33.97 -2.10 -5.36
C ASP A 98 -33.33 -1.69 -6.70
N ARG A 99 -32.26 -2.38 -7.11
CA ARG A 99 -31.57 -2.17 -8.39
C ARG A 99 -31.65 -3.41 -9.28
N SER A 100 -31.54 -3.25 -10.60
CA SER A 100 -31.58 -4.42 -11.48
C SER A 100 -30.34 -5.30 -11.27
N VAL A 101 -30.52 -6.61 -11.42
CA VAL A 101 -29.42 -7.57 -11.32
C VAL A 101 -28.39 -7.33 -12.42
N ALA A 102 -28.83 -6.94 -13.62
CA ALA A 102 -27.97 -6.69 -14.77
C ALA A 102 -27.03 -5.49 -14.55
N GLU A 103 -27.55 -4.38 -14.02
CA GLU A 103 -26.73 -3.20 -13.69
C GLU A 103 -25.67 -3.54 -12.63
N GLN A 104 -26.05 -4.32 -11.62
CA GLN A 104 -25.14 -4.68 -10.53
C GLN A 104 -24.08 -5.69 -10.98
N ILE A 105 -24.43 -6.65 -11.85
CA ILE A 105 -23.45 -7.54 -12.49
C ILE A 105 -22.46 -6.72 -13.33
N HIS A 106 -22.95 -5.72 -14.08
CA HIS A 106 -22.08 -4.86 -14.86
C HIS A 106 -21.10 -4.06 -13.99
N GLU A 107 -21.53 -3.57 -12.82
CA GLU A 107 -20.64 -2.94 -11.83
C GLU A 107 -19.55 -3.89 -11.34
N ILE A 108 -19.89 -5.16 -11.04
CA ILE A 108 -18.92 -6.18 -10.59
C ILE A 108 -17.92 -6.49 -11.71
N ILE A 109 -18.37 -6.66 -12.95
CA ILE A 109 -17.50 -6.90 -14.11
C ILE A 109 -16.54 -5.71 -14.33
N ASN A 110 -17.03 -4.47 -14.18
CA ASN A 110 -16.16 -3.30 -14.30
C ASN A 110 -15.09 -3.25 -13.21
N LEU A 111 -15.40 -3.71 -11.99
CA LEU A 111 -14.41 -3.86 -10.93
C LEU A 111 -13.40 -4.96 -11.25
N GLU A 112 -13.84 -6.09 -11.81
CA GLU A 112 -12.94 -7.15 -12.25
C GLU A 112 -12.00 -6.69 -13.36
N HIS A 113 -12.50 -5.97 -14.37
CA HIS A 113 -11.65 -5.39 -15.42
C HIS A 113 -10.61 -4.41 -14.84
N ALA A 114 -11.01 -3.55 -13.90
CA ALA A 114 -10.08 -2.64 -13.24
C ALA A 114 -9.00 -3.38 -12.42
N LEU A 115 -9.31 -4.57 -11.88
CA LEU A 115 -8.33 -5.43 -11.23
C LEU A 115 -7.43 -6.15 -12.25
N ALA A 116 -7.99 -6.58 -13.38
CA ALA A 116 -7.24 -7.22 -14.45
C ALA A 116 -6.23 -6.26 -15.12
N ASP A 117 -6.58 -4.99 -15.30
CA ASP A 117 -5.69 -3.93 -15.78
C ASP A 117 -4.50 -3.72 -14.84
N ALA A 118 -4.71 -3.93 -13.53
CA ALA A 118 -3.69 -3.91 -12.50
C ALA A 118 -2.96 -5.25 -12.29
N GLU A 119 -3.01 -6.13 -13.29
CA GLU A 119 -2.39 -7.47 -13.25
C GLU A 119 -2.94 -8.42 -12.16
N MET A 120 -4.03 -8.06 -11.46
CA MET A 120 -4.70 -8.86 -10.44
C MET A 120 -5.86 -9.68 -11.03
N LYS A 121 -5.56 -10.57 -11.98
CA LYS A 121 -6.58 -11.39 -12.64
C LYS A 121 -7.26 -12.34 -11.67
N LEU A 122 -8.58 -12.23 -11.56
CA LEU A 122 -9.39 -13.14 -10.76
C LEU A 122 -9.73 -14.40 -11.57
N PRO A 123 -9.66 -15.61 -10.97
CA PRO A 123 -10.17 -16.81 -11.63
C PRO A 123 -11.67 -16.67 -11.92
N GLU A 124 -12.12 -17.08 -13.11
CA GLU A 124 -13.55 -17.03 -13.50
C GLU A 124 -14.47 -17.68 -12.44
N LYS A 125 -14.04 -18.82 -11.90
CA LYS A 125 -14.76 -19.52 -10.83
C LYS A 125 -14.94 -18.67 -9.57
N PHE A 126 -13.94 -17.86 -9.20
CA PHE A 126 -14.00 -16.95 -8.07
C PHE A 126 -15.00 -15.82 -8.33
N LEU A 127 -15.01 -15.25 -9.54
CA LEU A 127 -15.96 -14.21 -9.93
C LEU A 127 -17.40 -14.72 -9.88
N VAL A 128 -17.67 -15.89 -10.46
CA VAL A 128 -19.00 -16.52 -10.45
C VAL A 128 -19.47 -16.80 -9.02
N MET A 129 -18.61 -17.37 -8.17
CA MET A 129 -18.93 -17.62 -6.76
C MET A 129 -19.21 -16.32 -6.00
N SER A 130 -18.43 -15.27 -6.24
CA SER A 130 -18.63 -13.97 -5.62
C SER A 130 -19.97 -13.35 -6.02
N ILE A 131 -20.38 -13.43 -7.29
CA ILE A 131 -21.67 -12.94 -7.77
C ILE A 131 -22.83 -13.71 -7.12
N VAL A 132 -22.71 -15.04 -7.05
CA VAL A 132 -23.71 -15.91 -6.40
C VAL A 132 -23.83 -15.54 -4.92
N ASP A 133 -22.73 -15.49 -4.18
CA ASP A 133 -22.75 -15.18 -2.74
C ASP A 133 -23.31 -13.79 -2.45
N ASN A 134 -23.08 -12.82 -3.34
CA ASN A 134 -23.62 -11.47 -3.23
C ASN A 134 -25.11 -11.36 -3.56
N TYR A 135 -25.74 -12.40 -4.11
CA TYR A 135 -27.12 -12.32 -4.56
C TYR A 135 -28.09 -12.33 -3.36
N PRO A 136 -28.90 -11.28 -3.18
CA PRO A 136 -29.58 -11.01 -1.91
C PRO A 136 -30.83 -11.89 -1.68
N ASN A 137 -31.12 -12.84 -2.58
CA ASN A 137 -32.24 -13.79 -2.46
C ASN A 137 -31.81 -15.27 -2.41
N LEU A 138 -30.52 -15.63 -2.34
CA LEU A 138 -30.16 -17.05 -2.28
C LEU A 138 -30.76 -17.77 -1.05
N GLY A 139 -30.87 -17.07 0.08
CA GLY A 139 -31.51 -17.59 1.29
C GLY A 139 -33.02 -17.82 1.19
N LYS A 140 -33.72 -17.30 0.17
CA LYS A 140 -35.17 -17.49 -0.04
C LYS A 140 -35.49 -18.58 -1.06
N ILE A 141 -34.52 -19.01 -1.86
CA ILE A 141 -34.69 -20.04 -2.89
C ILE A 141 -34.33 -21.43 -2.34
N LEU A 142 -33.56 -21.48 -1.25
CA LEU A 142 -33.11 -22.70 -0.58
C LEU A 142 -33.84 -23.00 0.75
N ALA A 143 -34.89 -22.23 1.09
CA ALA A 143 -35.73 -22.41 2.27
C ALA A 143 -37.19 -22.69 1.87
#